data_AF-A0A6P0L0Y1-F1
#
_entry.id   AF-A0A6P0L0Y1-F1
#
_cell.length_a   1.000
_cell.length_b   1.000
_cell.length_c   1.000
_cell.angle_alpha   90.00
_cell.angle_beta   90.00
_cell.angle_gamma   90.00
#
_symmetry.space_group_name_H-M   'P 1'
#
loop_
_entity.id
_entity.type
_entity.pdbx_description
1 polymer ?
#
loop_
_entity_poly.entity_id
_entity_poly.type
_entity_poly.pdbx_seq_one_letter_code
_entity_poly.pdbx_strand_id
1 'polypeptide(L)'
;MLLNSLKKQLMTLSWWKWIVIIDILFIVATFLSAINSPWLNTLFKVYHFNLAGEMNIAVWWSSILLFIAAFLSYENFVSEKRRGYSTSWLIISSVMLLLSLDEIGSIHEVLQEDSWSNYIPFALVGIILLTYSLLKLFSQQNTRKSVILILSGFILFGSVVFQEYIEVTTEWSDSLLGIRAAIEEGSELLGTLLCLFGITIQSQKHNDSDSLISWLPNPLLMKDLPIFLLGGMVIHIAASFLVQHLPSFLNPIVPSLSNGGIPAIWYPMTIFFMLFCASSRKALNLGNNNPQAWLLLSVSFLIFSAVICDRAVFGSGESFAIFYLLHICKFLIIAFFYFNFYPGKCIKYTIILYIIPLILLFGLFFDGLVVPFLISGLFTYFIAQIFLNKPSRQTVN
;
A
#
# COMPACT_ATOMS: atom_id res chain seq x y z
N MET A 1 -2.12 -1.37 32.94
CA MET A 1 -0.66 -1.60 33.12
C MET A 1 -0.01 -2.24 31.91
N LEU A 2 -0.49 -3.42 31.44
CA LEU A 2 0.10 -4.15 30.30
C LEU A 2 0.15 -3.33 29.00
N LEU A 3 -0.90 -2.59 28.67
CA LEU A 3 -0.95 -1.72 27.49
C LEU A 3 0.09 -0.57 27.53
N ASN A 4 0.32 0.00 28.71
CA ASN A 4 1.32 1.07 28.87
C ASN A 4 2.74 0.51 28.73
N SER A 5 2.96 -0.74 29.19
CA SER A 5 4.22 -1.46 28.98
C SER A 5 4.44 -1.76 27.50
N LEU A 6 3.43 -2.31 26.82
CA LEU A 6 3.48 -2.60 25.39
C LEU A 6 3.71 -1.31 24.59
N LYS A 7 3.00 -0.23 24.91
CA LYS A 7 3.19 1.09 24.29
C LYS A 7 4.64 1.56 24.46
N LYS A 8 5.20 1.46 25.66
CA LYS A 8 6.60 1.84 25.91
C LYS A 8 7.57 0.98 25.09
N GLN A 9 7.36 -0.33 25.03
CA GLN A 9 8.19 -1.25 24.25
C GLN A 9 8.10 -0.98 22.74
N LEU A 10 6.89 -0.81 22.20
CA LEU A 10 6.66 -0.48 20.78
C LEU A 10 7.32 0.86 20.40
N MET A 11 7.35 1.82 21.33
CA MET A 11 8.02 3.10 21.12
C MET A 11 9.55 2.99 21.13
N THR A 12 10.13 1.98 21.78
CA THR A 12 11.58 1.79 21.89
C THR A 12 12.19 0.97 20.75
N LEU A 13 11.37 0.24 19.99
CA LEU A 13 11.88 -0.57 18.88
C LEU A 13 12.07 0.30 17.64
N SER A 14 13.27 0.24 17.06
CA SER A 14 13.57 0.91 15.80
C SER A 14 12.71 0.34 14.68
N TRP A 15 11.89 1.18 14.04
CA TRP A 15 10.95 0.75 12.98
C TRP A 15 11.64 -0.04 11.86
N TRP A 16 12.85 0.36 11.46
CA TRP A 16 13.57 -0.26 10.36
C TRP A 16 13.97 -1.71 10.64
N LYS A 17 14.15 -2.09 11.91
CA LYS A 17 14.45 -3.48 12.28
C LYS A 17 13.28 -4.39 11.95
N TRP A 18 12.05 -3.93 12.16
CA TRP A 18 10.86 -4.68 11.80
C TRP A 18 10.76 -4.87 10.30
N ILE A 19 11.04 -3.82 9.53
CA ILE A 19 11.02 -3.90 8.06
C ILE A 19 12.06 -4.90 7.57
N VAL A 20 13.32 -4.76 8.00
CA VAL A 20 14.40 -5.68 7.60
C VAL A 20 14.08 -7.15 7.95
N ILE A 21 13.49 -7.41 9.12
CA ILE A 21 13.11 -8.78 9.51
C ILE A 21 12.03 -9.34 8.58
N ILE A 22 11.01 -8.55 8.25
CA ILE A 22 9.92 -8.96 7.37
C ILE A 22 10.43 -9.14 5.93
N ASP A 23 11.25 -8.20 5.44
CA ASP A 23 11.86 -8.25 4.11
C ASP A 23 12.73 -9.52 3.95
N ILE A 24 13.60 -9.80 4.92
CA ILE A 24 14.42 -11.04 4.90
C ILE A 24 13.53 -12.28 4.88
N LEU A 25 12.44 -12.29 5.64
CA LEU A 25 11.50 -13.42 5.65
C LEU A 25 10.89 -13.65 4.26
N PHE A 26 10.45 -12.59 3.58
CA PHE A 26 9.87 -12.70 2.24
C PHE A 26 10.92 -13.01 1.15
N ILE A 27 12.14 -12.48 1.25
CA ILE A 27 13.24 -12.85 0.35
C ILE A 27 13.57 -14.34 0.50
N VAL A 28 13.65 -14.86 1.73
CA VAL A 28 13.88 -16.30 1.97
C VAL A 28 12.70 -17.13 1.46
N ALA A 29 11.46 -16.70 1.68
CA ALA A 29 10.29 -17.39 1.13
C ALA A 29 10.30 -17.43 -0.40
N THR A 30 10.72 -16.33 -1.05
CA THR A 30 10.89 -16.22 -2.51
C THR A 30 11.97 -17.16 -3.04
N PHE A 31 13.11 -17.22 -2.36
CA PHE A 31 14.15 -18.20 -2.69
C PHE A 31 13.63 -19.64 -2.60
N LEU A 32 12.91 -19.96 -1.54
CA LEU A 32 12.40 -21.32 -1.28
C LEU A 32 11.26 -21.72 -2.24
N SER A 33 10.41 -20.78 -2.65
CA SER A 33 9.32 -21.02 -3.60
C SER A 33 9.86 -21.44 -4.98
N ALA A 34 10.95 -20.79 -5.42
CA ALA A 34 11.58 -21.00 -6.72
C ALA A 34 12.32 -22.34 -6.85
N ILE A 35 12.72 -22.98 -5.75
CA ILE A 35 13.35 -24.32 -5.78
C ILE A 35 12.36 -25.43 -6.19
N ASN A 36 11.07 -25.10 -6.34
CA ASN A 36 10.00 -25.97 -6.83
C ASN A 36 9.91 -27.33 -6.09
N SER A 37 10.19 -27.33 -4.79
CA SER A 37 10.02 -28.51 -3.95
C SER A 37 8.52 -28.72 -3.63
N PRO A 38 7.90 -29.82 -4.08
CA PRO A 38 6.46 -30.06 -3.85
C PRO A 38 6.09 -30.06 -2.36
N TRP A 39 7.01 -30.53 -1.51
CA TRP A 39 6.83 -30.57 -0.06
C TRP A 39 6.77 -29.17 0.57
N LEU A 40 7.66 -28.26 0.15
CA LEU A 40 7.68 -26.88 0.64
C LEU A 40 6.42 -26.12 0.21
N ASN A 41 6.05 -26.25 -1.06
CA ASN A 41 4.88 -25.57 -1.63
C ASN A 41 3.56 -26.02 -0.98
N THR A 42 3.45 -27.31 -0.63
CA THR A 42 2.23 -27.85 -0.01
C THR A 42 2.12 -27.51 1.48
N LEU A 43 3.21 -27.61 2.26
CA LEU A 43 3.14 -27.45 3.71
C LEU A 43 3.03 -26.00 4.17
N PHE A 44 3.78 -25.10 3.54
CA PHE A 44 3.89 -23.72 4.02
C PHE A 44 3.04 -22.73 3.23
N LYS A 45 2.39 -23.18 2.15
CA LYS A 45 1.74 -22.30 1.17
C LYS A 45 2.64 -21.11 0.82
N VAL A 46 3.93 -21.39 0.59
CA VAL A 46 5.01 -20.40 0.43
C VAL A 46 4.68 -19.39 -0.67
N TYR A 47 3.86 -19.78 -1.65
CA TYR A 47 3.39 -18.91 -2.72
C TYR A 47 2.75 -17.60 -2.22
N HIS A 48 2.09 -17.59 -1.05
CA HIS A 48 1.52 -16.35 -0.50
C HIS A 48 2.61 -15.37 -0.05
N PHE A 49 3.80 -15.87 0.25
CA PHE A 49 4.95 -15.12 0.76
C PHE A 49 6.04 -14.93 -0.31
N ASN A 50 5.73 -15.27 -1.57
CA ASN A 50 6.63 -15.13 -2.70
C ASN A 50 6.55 -13.71 -3.27
N LEU A 51 7.64 -12.95 -3.24
CA LEU A 51 7.69 -11.59 -3.81
C LEU A 51 7.59 -11.63 -5.33
N ALA A 52 8.25 -12.59 -5.99
CA ALA A 52 8.12 -12.85 -7.43
C ALA A 52 6.76 -13.45 -7.84
N GLY A 53 5.81 -13.49 -6.91
CA GLY A 53 4.43 -13.82 -7.21
C GLY A 53 3.64 -12.53 -7.31
N GLU A 54 2.34 -12.66 -7.50
CA GLU A 54 1.48 -11.51 -7.69
C GLU A 54 0.24 -11.65 -6.82
N MET A 55 -0.35 -10.52 -6.43
CA MET A 55 -1.60 -10.50 -5.63
C MET A 55 -1.52 -11.39 -4.39
N ASN A 56 -0.45 -11.25 -3.61
CA ASN A 56 -0.20 -12.01 -2.39
C ASN A 56 0.28 -11.11 -1.23
N ILE A 57 0.58 -11.70 -0.07
CA ILE A 57 0.89 -10.90 1.14
C ILE A 57 2.28 -10.25 1.08
N ALA A 58 3.24 -10.85 0.37
CA ALA A 58 4.56 -10.27 0.19
C ALA A 58 4.51 -9.04 -0.73
N VAL A 59 3.76 -9.13 -1.83
CA VAL A 59 3.50 -8.02 -2.78
C VAL A 59 2.67 -6.91 -2.11
N TRP A 60 1.71 -7.26 -1.26
CA TRP A 60 1.02 -6.27 -0.42
C TRP A 60 2.02 -5.50 0.45
N TRP A 61 2.99 -6.19 1.03
CA TRP A 61 3.96 -5.57 1.91
C TRP A 61 4.90 -4.61 1.16
N SER A 62 5.53 -5.05 0.06
CA SER A 62 6.36 -4.20 -0.80
C SER A 62 5.58 -2.96 -1.27
N SER A 63 4.35 -3.15 -1.75
CA SER A 63 3.49 -2.05 -2.19
C SER A 63 3.16 -1.07 -1.07
N ILE A 64 2.89 -1.56 0.15
CA ILE A 64 2.63 -0.69 1.31
C ILE A 64 3.88 0.07 1.74
N LEU A 65 5.08 -0.50 1.66
CA LEU A 65 6.32 0.23 1.93
C LEU A 65 6.50 1.41 0.96
N LEU A 66 6.27 1.18 -0.34
CA LEU A 66 6.25 2.22 -1.37
C LEU A 66 5.15 3.27 -1.09
N PHE A 67 3.95 2.83 -0.70
CA PHE A 67 2.86 3.73 -0.32
C PHE A 67 3.20 4.60 0.90
N ILE A 68 3.87 4.04 1.91
CA ILE A 68 4.36 4.80 3.08
C ILE A 68 5.39 5.84 2.63
N ALA A 69 6.34 5.46 1.76
CA ALA A 69 7.31 6.39 1.20
C ALA A 69 6.62 7.54 0.45
N ALA A 70 5.60 7.23 -0.34
CA ALA A 70 4.77 8.21 -1.04
C ALA A 70 4.09 9.16 -0.06
N PHE A 71 3.45 8.63 0.98
CA PHE A 71 2.69 9.39 1.97
C PHE A 71 3.58 10.29 2.83
N LEU A 72 4.70 9.78 3.33
CA LEU A 72 5.67 10.58 4.09
C LEU A 72 6.31 11.67 3.23
N SER A 73 6.57 11.40 1.95
CA SER A 73 7.03 12.43 1.01
C SER A 73 5.98 13.51 0.82
N TYR A 74 4.70 13.15 0.74
CA TYR A 74 3.60 14.11 0.70
C TYR A 74 3.52 14.97 1.98
N GLU A 75 3.76 14.38 3.15
CA GLU A 75 3.85 15.14 4.40
C GLU A 75 4.99 16.17 4.37
N ASN A 76 6.15 15.79 3.82
CA ASN A 76 7.26 16.72 3.61
C ASN A 76 6.89 17.84 2.63
N PHE A 77 6.11 17.55 1.58
CA PHE A 77 5.57 18.60 0.70
C PHE A 77 4.68 19.58 1.46
N VAL A 78 3.76 19.08 2.30
CA VAL A 78 2.84 19.92 3.07
C VAL A 78 3.57 20.74 4.13
N SER A 79 4.51 20.13 4.85
CA SER A 79 5.28 20.79 5.92
C SER A 79 6.24 21.85 5.37
N GLU A 80 6.82 21.60 4.19
CA GLU A 80 7.80 22.47 3.56
C GLU A 80 7.18 23.41 2.51
N LYS A 81 5.85 23.56 2.43
CA LYS A 81 5.14 24.31 1.38
C LYS A 81 5.66 25.74 1.15
N ARG A 82 6.23 26.38 2.17
CA ARG A 82 6.82 27.74 2.09
C ARG A 82 8.25 27.76 1.56
N ARG A 83 8.89 26.60 1.41
CA ARG A 83 10.23 26.46 0.85
C ARG A 83 10.15 26.18 -0.65
N GLY A 84 11.10 26.72 -1.41
CA GLY A 84 11.12 26.61 -2.88
C GLY A 84 11.31 25.19 -3.42
N TYR A 85 11.56 24.19 -2.56
CA TYR A 85 11.77 22.78 -2.92
C TYR A 85 10.62 21.84 -2.49
N SER A 86 9.49 22.37 -2.02
CA SER A 86 8.33 21.55 -1.64
C SER A 86 7.84 20.68 -2.80
N THR A 87 7.75 21.23 -4.01
CA THR A 87 7.31 20.49 -5.21
C THR A 87 8.18 19.25 -5.50
N SER A 88 9.47 19.27 -5.13
CA SER A 88 10.34 18.10 -5.28
C SER A 88 9.87 16.91 -4.42
N TRP A 89 9.34 17.18 -3.23
CA TRP A 89 8.73 16.15 -2.39
C TRP A 89 7.40 15.64 -2.94
N LEU A 90 6.61 16.49 -3.60
CA LEU A 90 5.40 16.07 -4.29
C LEU A 90 5.71 15.17 -5.48
N ILE A 91 6.77 15.47 -6.23
CA ILE A 91 7.24 14.62 -7.33
C ILE A 91 7.69 13.25 -6.81
N ILE A 92 8.55 13.20 -5.78
CA ILE A 92 8.97 11.94 -5.16
C ILE A 92 7.76 11.16 -4.63
N SER A 93 6.83 11.85 -3.98
CA SER A 93 5.57 11.25 -3.52
C SER A 93 4.80 10.60 -4.67
N SER A 94 4.68 11.29 -5.80
CA SER A 94 3.96 10.79 -6.98
C SER A 94 4.65 9.59 -7.60
N VAL A 95 5.99 9.60 -7.71
CA VAL A 95 6.78 8.46 -8.23
C VAL A 95 6.59 7.23 -7.35
N MET A 96 6.75 7.37 -6.02
CA MET A 96 6.56 6.26 -5.09
C MET A 96 5.11 5.74 -5.09
N LEU A 97 4.13 6.61 -5.29
CA LEU A 97 2.73 6.22 -5.40
C LEU A 97 2.48 5.39 -6.67
N LEU A 98 3.08 5.79 -7.79
CA LEU A 98 2.98 5.04 -9.05
C LEU A 98 3.69 3.68 -8.96
N LEU A 99 4.86 3.60 -8.31
CA LEU A 99 5.51 2.32 -8.04
C LEU A 99 4.66 1.42 -7.14
N SER A 100 4.03 1.97 -6.09
CA SER A 100 3.10 1.20 -5.25
C SER A 100 1.87 0.69 -6.03
N LEU A 101 1.35 1.49 -6.96
CA LEU A 101 0.25 1.10 -7.85
C LEU A 101 0.68 -0.01 -8.79
N ASP A 102 1.87 0.12 -9.37
CA ASP A 102 2.45 -0.85 -10.29
C ASP A 102 2.69 -2.19 -9.60
N GLU A 103 3.22 -2.20 -8.38
CA GLU A 103 3.44 -3.42 -7.58
C GLU A 103 2.17 -4.27 -7.38
N ILE A 104 0.99 -3.65 -7.26
CA ILE A 104 -0.30 -4.39 -7.12
C ILE A 104 -0.98 -4.61 -8.46
N GLY A 105 -0.78 -3.67 -9.37
CA GLY A 105 -1.46 -3.64 -10.67
C GLY A 105 -0.74 -4.41 -11.75
N SER A 106 0.54 -4.72 -11.54
CA SER A 106 1.50 -5.26 -12.50
C SER A 106 1.38 -4.56 -13.86
N ILE A 107 1.39 -3.23 -13.84
CA ILE A 107 1.17 -2.43 -15.06
C ILE A 107 2.35 -2.62 -16.01
N HIS A 108 3.55 -2.81 -15.45
CA HIS A 108 4.75 -3.13 -16.20
C HIS A 108 4.83 -4.56 -16.72
N GLU A 109 3.95 -5.48 -16.34
CA GLU A 109 3.82 -6.75 -17.07
C GLU A 109 2.93 -6.54 -18.30
N VAL A 110 1.78 -5.87 -18.09
CA VAL A 110 0.78 -5.64 -19.15
C VAL A 110 1.34 -4.87 -20.33
N LEU A 111 2.17 -3.85 -20.09
CA LEU A 111 2.75 -3.05 -21.17
C LEU A 111 3.95 -3.75 -21.86
N GLN A 112 4.51 -4.81 -21.27
CA GLN A 112 5.70 -5.53 -21.74
C GLN A 112 5.32 -6.61 -22.75
N GLU A 113 4.09 -7.14 -22.65
CA GLU A 113 3.53 -8.10 -23.61
C GLU A 113 3.70 -7.62 -25.07
N ASP A 114 3.61 -6.31 -25.31
CA ASP A 114 3.78 -5.71 -26.63
C ASP A 114 5.23 -5.37 -26.97
N SER A 115 5.93 -4.61 -26.10
CA SER A 115 7.34 -4.24 -26.27
C SER A 115 7.89 -3.40 -25.13
N TRP A 116 9.15 -3.63 -24.75
CA TRP A 116 9.93 -2.75 -23.86
C TRP A 116 9.95 -1.27 -24.28
N SER A 117 9.80 -0.97 -25.59
CA SER A 117 9.79 0.42 -26.06
C SER A 117 8.60 1.23 -25.54
N ASN A 118 7.51 0.57 -25.13
CA ASN A 118 6.32 1.23 -24.61
C ASN A 118 6.57 1.94 -23.27
N TYR A 119 7.59 1.51 -22.51
CA TYR A 119 7.98 2.14 -21.25
C TYR A 119 8.81 3.39 -21.40
N ILE A 120 9.56 3.52 -22.50
CA ILE A 120 10.57 4.57 -22.67
C ILE A 120 9.99 5.96 -22.41
N PRO A 121 8.81 6.35 -22.93
CA PRO A 121 8.23 7.65 -22.64
C PRO A 121 7.95 7.87 -21.14
N PHE A 122 7.39 6.88 -20.46
CA PHE A 122 7.05 6.97 -19.03
C PHE A 122 8.32 6.99 -18.16
N ALA A 123 9.28 6.11 -18.46
CA ALA A 123 10.57 6.07 -17.80
C ALA A 123 11.34 7.39 -17.96
N LEU A 124 11.35 7.98 -19.17
CA LEU A 124 11.99 9.28 -19.42
C LEU A 124 11.34 10.40 -18.61
N VAL A 125 10.01 10.48 -18.58
CA VAL A 125 9.30 11.48 -17.76
C VAL A 125 9.62 11.28 -16.28
N GLY A 126 9.59 10.04 -15.79
CA GLY A 126 9.97 9.69 -14.42
C GLY A 126 11.40 10.13 -14.08
N ILE A 127 12.37 9.77 -14.91
CA ILE A 127 13.79 10.11 -14.74
C ILE A 127 14.01 11.62 -14.74
N ILE A 128 13.40 12.36 -15.66
CA ILE A 128 13.53 13.83 -15.73
C ILE A 128 12.98 14.48 -14.45
N LEU A 129 11.78 14.11 -14.05
CA LEU A 129 11.12 14.67 -12.86
C LEU A 129 11.88 14.32 -11.57
N LEU A 130 12.34 13.07 -11.46
CA LEU A 130 13.12 12.60 -10.33
C LEU A 130 14.47 13.31 -10.27
N THR A 131 15.19 13.40 -11.39
CA THR A 131 16.49 14.11 -11.48
C THR A 131 16.35 15.56 -11.06
N TYR A 132 15.35 16.28 -11.59
CA TYR A 132 15.04 17.65 -11.18
C TYR A 132 14.81 17.74 -9.67
N SER A 133 14.03 16.81 -9.10
CA SER A 133 13.69 16.80 -7.68
C SER A 133 14.89 16.55 -6.79
N LEU A 134 15.72 15.56 -7.14
CA LEU A 134 16.94 15.22 -6.40
C LEU A 134 17.97 16.34 -6.48
N LEU A 135 18.21 16.94 -7.64
CA LEU A 135 19.12 18.09 -7.80
C LEU A 135 18.66 19.29 -6.96
N LYS A 136 17.36 19.59 -7.01
CA LYS A 136 16.78 20.71 -6.25
C LYS A 136 16.88 20.48 -4.75
N LEU A 137 16.60 19.27 -4.26
CA LEU A 137 16.81 18.94 -2.85
C LEU A 137 18.30 18.98 -2.50
N PHE A 138 19.19 18.39 -3.30
CA PHE A 138 20.64 18.34 -3.03
C PHE A 138 21.27 19.72 -2.88
N SER A 139 20.74 20.73 -3.59
CA SER A 139 21.15 22.14 -3.43
C SER A 139 20.95 22.67 -2.00
N GLN A 140 20.03 22.07 -1.23
CA GLN A 140 19.70 22.43 0.14
C GLN A 140 20.55 21.60 1.11
N GLN A 141 21.44 22.26 1.84
CA GLN A 141 22.39 21.61 2.75
C GLN A 141 21.72 20.64 3.73
N ASN A 142 20.54 21.00 4.24
CA ASN A 142 19.81 20.21 5.23
C ASN A 142 19.13 18.95 4.68
N THR A 143 19.10 18.73 3.36
CA THR A 143 18.44 17.55 2.75
C THR A 143 19.43 16.60 2.07
N ARG A 144 20.72 16.96 1.95
CA ARG A 144 21.73 16.18 1.21
C ARG A 144 21.82 14.72 1.65
N LYS A 145 21.78 14.45 2.96
CA LYS A 145 21.80 13.08 3.49
C LYS A 145 20.58 12.27 3.01
N SER A 146 19.39 12.87 3.09
CA SER A 146 18.16 12.28 2.57
C SER A 146 18.25 11.98 1.08
N VAL A 147 18.76 12.94 0.29
CA VAL A 147 18.90 12.78 -1.16
C VAL A 147 19.87 11.66 -1.53
N ILE A 148 21.00 11.52 -0.83
CA ILE A 148 21.96 10.44 -1.09
C ILE A 148 21.29 9.07 -0.90
N LEU A 149 20.53 8.89 0.19
CA LEU A 149 19.83 7.65 0.48
C LEU A 149 18.72 7.36 -0.55
N ILE A 150 17.93 8.37 -0.91
CA ILE A 150 16.88 8.23 -1.93
C ILE A 150 17.51 7.91 -3.30
N LEU A 151 18.60 8.58 -3.68
CA LEU A 151 19.31 8.31 -4.92
C LEU A 151 19.87 6.89 -4.94
N SER A 152 20.49 6.43 -3.84
CA SER A 152 20.94 5.04 -3.71
C SER A 152 19.79 4.06 -3.87
N GLY A 153 18.61 4.35 -3.31
CA GLY A 153 17.42 3.52 -3.48
C GLY A 153 16.95 3.45 -4.94
N PHE A 154 16.87 4.58 -5.64
CA PHE A 154 16.51 4.59 -7.06
C PHE A 154 17.56 3.98 -7.99
N ILE A 155 18.85 4.01 -7.62
CA ILE A 155 19.88 3.27 -8.35
C ILE A 155 19.65 1.76 -8.21
N LEU A 156 19.23 1.27 -7.03
CA LEU A 156 18.87 -0.13 -6.85
C LEU A 156 17.64 -0.52 -7.69
N PHE A 157 16.57 0.29 -7.68
CA PHE A 157 15.44 0.07 -8.59
C PHE A 157 15.86 0.05 -10.06
N GLY A 158 16.69 1.01 -10.49
CA GLY A 158 17.21 1.03 -11.85
C GLY A 158 18.06 -0.20 -12.19
N SER A 159 18.70 -0.83 -11.19
CA SER A 159 19.43 -2.08 -11.38
C SER A 159 18.51 -3.27 -11.63
N VAL A 160 17.26 -3.25 -11.14
CA VAL A 160 16.31 -4.36 -11.31
C VAL A 160 15.88 -4.49 -12.76
N VAL A 161 15.64 -3.39 -13.46
CA VAL A 161 15.43 -3.38 -14.92
C VAL A 161 16.56 -4.10 -15.67
N PHE A 162 17.80 -3.94 -15.21
CA PHE A 162 18.94 -4.65 -15.79
C PHE A 162 18.98 -6.14 -15.39
N GLN A 163 18.57 -6.48 -14.17
CA GLN A 163 18.45 -7.86 -13.70
C GLN A 163 17.39 -8.62 -14.50
N GLU A 164 16.22 -8.03 -14.73
CA GLU A 164 15.14 -8.57 -15.56
C GLU A 164 15.58 -8.74 -17.02
N TYR A 165 16.32 -7.77 -17.58
CA TYR A 165 16.91 -7.93 -18.91
C TYR A 165 17.87 -9.13 -18.99
N ILE A 166 18.70 -9.36 -17.97
CA ILE A 166 19.58 -10.54 -17.92
C ILE A 166 18.75 -11.81 -17.76
N GLU A 167 17.68 -11.80 -16.96
CA GLU A 167 16.76 -12.93 -16.82
C GLU A 167 16.25 -13.38 -18.18
N VAL A 168 15.72 -12.46 -18.98
CA VAL A 168 15.10 -12.78 -20.27
C VAL A 168 16.13 -13.22 -21.32
N THR A 169 17.39 -12.79 -21.20
CA THR A 169 18.43 -13.04 -22.22
C THR A 169 19.37 -14.20 -21.89
N THR A 170 19.31 -14.74 -20.68
CA THR A 170 20.24 -15.78 -20.21
C THR A 170 19.46 -17.05 -19.85
N GLU A 171 19.95 -18.21 -20.28
CA GLU A 171 19.42 -19.49 -19.79
C GLU A 171 19.96 -19.77 -18.39
N TRP A 172 19.06 -19.86 -17.41
CA TRP A 172 19.41 -20.13 -16.01
C TRP A 172 19.18 -21.60 -15.67
N SER A 173 20.13 -22.20 -14.95
CA SER A 173 19.90 -23.52 -14.34
C SER A 173 18.88 -23.41 -13.21
N ASP A 174 18.05 -24.44 -13.02
CA ASP A 174 17.02 -24.48 -11.97
C ASP A 174 17.52 -24.11 -10.56
N SER A 175 18.75 -24.48 -10.22
CA SER A 175 19.37 -24.17 -8.93
C SER A 175 19.67 -22.68 -8.70
N LEU A 176 19.72 -21.88 -9.77
CA LEU A 176 20.00 -20.44 -9.72
C LEU A 176 18.72 -19.60 -9.77
N LEU A 177 17.57 -20.17 -10.17
CA LEU A 177 16.30 -19.44 -10.27
C LEU A 177 15.91 -18.77 -8.95
N GLY A 178 16.03 -19.49 -7.84
CA GLY A 178 15.72 -18.91 -6.53
C GLY A 178 16.70 -17.83 -6.08
N ILE A 179 17.99 -17.97 -6.39
CA ILE A 179 18.99 -16.94 -6.06
C ILE A 179 18.71 -15.69 -6.88
N ARG A 180 18.43 -15.85 -8.17
CA ARG A 180 18.10 -14.77 -9.09
C ARG A 180 16.89 -13.98 -8.58
N ALA A 181 15.76 -14.66 -8.34
CA ALA A 181 14.54 -14.04 -7.82
C ALA A 181 14.79 -13.35 -6.45
N ALA A 182 15.51 -13.99 -5.53
CA ALA A 182 15.82 -13.37 -4.25
C ALA A 182 16.70 -12.11 -4.35
N ILE A 183 17.60 -12.03 -5.33
CA ILE A 183 18.44 -10.85 -5.57
C ILE A 183 17.62 -9.72 -6.19
N GLU A 184 16.77 -10.03 -7.15
CA GLU A 184 15.85 -9.09 -7.81
C GLU A 184 14.93 -8.43 -6.79
N GLU A 185 14.11 -9.24 -6.13
CA GLU A 185 13.16 -8.79 -5.11
C GLU A 185 13.85 -8.14 -3.91
N GLY A 186 15.00 -8.69 -3.51
CA GLY A 186 15.81 -8.12 -2.43
C GLY A 186 16.38 -6.75 -2.77
N SER A 187 16.71 -6.49 -4.03
CA SER A 187 17.21 -5.19 -4.49
C SER A 187 16.10 -4.14 -4.45
N GLU A 188 14.87 -4.49 -4.80
CA GLU A 188 13.70 -3.62 -4.71
C GLU A 188 13.33 -3.25 -3.27
N LEU A 189 13.29 -4.25 -2.38
CA LEU A 189 13.01 -4.02 -0.96
C LEU A 189 14.10 -3.16 -0.31
N LEU A 190 15.37 -3.44 -0.59
CA LEU A 190 16.48 -2.62 -0.11
C LEU A 190 16.41 -1.20 -0.69
N GLY A 191 16.07 -1.05 -1.98
CA GLY A 191 15.86 0.24 -2.63
C GLY A 191 14.76 1.06 -1.95
N THR A 192 13.64 0.42 -1.66
CA THR A 192 12.50 0.99 -0.92
C THR A 192 12.92 1.41 0.48
N LEU A 193 13.64 0.56 1.21
CA LEU A 193 14.11 0.83 2.57
C LEU A 193 15.04 2.05 2.61
N LEU A 194 15.99 2.17 1.67
CA LEU A 194 16.89 3.33 1.57
C LEU A 194 16.11 4.61 1.28
N CYS A 195 15.12 4.56 0.38
CA CYS A 195 14.24 5.69 0.13
C CYS A 195 13.46 6.09 1.39
N LEU A 196 12.87 5.13 2.10
CA LEU A 196 12.17 5.35 3.36
C LEU A 196 13.07 5.99 4.42
N PHE A 197 14.31 5.53 4.57
CA PHE A 197 15.28 6.18 5.46
C PHE A 197 15.53 7.63 5.06
N GLY A 198 15.78 7.89 3.77
CA GLY A 198 16.01 9.25 3.29
C GLY A 198 14.83 10.18 3.55
N ILE A 199 13.62 9.71 3.26
CA ILE A 199 12.36 10.46 3.45
C ILE A 199 12.09 10.70 4.94
N THR A 200 12.21 9.68 5.78
CA THR A 200 11.95 9.77 7.23
C THR A 200 12.93 10.71 7.93
N ILE A 201 14.22 10.69 7.59
CA ILE A 201 15.22 11.63 8.13
C ILE A 201 14.80 13.09 7.91
N GLN A 202 14.19 13.41 6.77
CA GLN A 202 13.68 14.76 6.52
C GLN A 202 12.45 15.08 7.38
N SER A 203 11.51 14.14 7.50
CA SER A 203 10.28 14.30 8.30
C SER A 203 10.56 14.47 9.80
N GLN A 204 11.71 13.95 10.28
CA GLN A 204 12.08 13.81 11.68
C GLN A 204 12.72 15.05 12.34
N LYS A 205 12.69 16.23 11.72
CA LYS A 205 13.18 17.48 12.35
C LYS A 205 12.47 17.86 13.68
N HIS A 206 11.55 17.05 14.20
CA HIS A 206 10.70 17.39 15.34
C HIS A 206 10.55 16.37 16.50
N ASN A 207 11.21 15.20 16.53
CA ASN A 207 11.45 14.31 17.72
C ASN A 207 11.79 12.85 17.32
N ASP A 208 12.50 12.12 18.20
CA ASP A 208 12.88 10.68 18.17
C ASP A 208 12.75 9.94 16.82
N SER A 209 13.85 9.95 16.06
CA SER A 209 14.00 9.36 14.72
C SER A 209 13.73 7.86 14.65
N ASP A 210 13.87 7.16 15.77
CA ASP A 210 13.87 5.71 15.76
C ASP A 210 12.49 5.15 16.14
N SER A 211 11.58 5.98 16.64
CA SER A 211 10.28 5.52 17.10
C SER A 211 9.42 4.96 15.96
N LEU A 212 8.62 3.93 16.26
CA LEU A 212 7.63 3.36 15.34
C LEU A 212 6.56 4.38 14.89
N ILE A 213 6.41 5.48 15.60
CA ILE A 213 5.52 6.57 15.18
C ILE A 213 6.09 7.38 14.01
N SER A 214 7.42 7.45 13.87
CA SER A 214 8.08 8.33 12.91
C SER A 214 7.90 7.90 11.45
N TRP A 215 7.79 6.59 11.18
CA TRP A 215 7.55 6.05 9.83
C TRP A 215 6.06 5.91 9.49
N LEU A 216 5.16 6.02 10.48
CA LEU A 216 3.72 5.88 10.26
C LEU A 216 3.12 7.21 9.78
N PRO A 217 2.61 7.34 8.54
CA PRO A 217 2.03 8.60 8.08
C PRO A 217 0.86 9.07 8.94
N ASN A 218 0.56 10.37 8.89
CA ASN A 218 -0.53 11.03 9.56
C ASN A 218 -1.51 11.65 8.55
N PRO A 219 -2.43 10.85 7.97
CA PRO A 219 -3.45 11.34 7.04
C PRO A 219 -4.29 12.48 7.61
N LEU A 220 -4.44 12.57 8.94
CA LEU A 220 -5.23 13.62 9.59
C LEU A 220 -4.61 15.02 9.43
N LEU A 221 -3.34 15.16 9.05
CA LEU A 221 -2.72 16.46 8.79
C LEU A 221 -2.94 16.96 7.36
N MET A 222 -3.36 16.09 6.44
CA MET A 222 -3.47 16.38 5.02
C MET A 222 -4.80 17.09 4.72
N LYS A 223 -4.74 18.40 4.44
CA LYS A 223 -5.94 19.20 4.15
C LYS A 223 -6.64 18.79 2.85
N ASP A 224 -5.84 18.41 1.86
CA ASP A 224 -6.32 18.06 0.52
C ASP A 224 -6.70 16.57 0.40
N LEU A 225 -6.64 15.81 1.50
CA LEU A 225 -6.98 14.39 1.53
C LEU A 225 -8.35 14.07 0.92
N PRO A 226 -9.44 14.83 1.17
CA PRO A 226 -10.73 14.54 0.53
C PRO A 226 -10.69 14.57 -1.01
N ILE A 227 -9.86 15.44 -1.60
CA ILE A 227 -9.69 15.51 -3.05
C ILE A 227 -8.95 14.27 -3.55
N PHE A 228 -7.90 13.83 -2.84
CA PHE A 228 -7.18 12.59 -3.19
C PHE A 228 -8.06 11.35 -3.06
N LEU A 229 -8.89 11.27 -2.01
CA LEU A 229 -9.85 10.17 -1.85
C LEU A 229 -10.84 10.14 -3.01
N LEU A 230 -11.37 11.29 -3.42
CA LEU A 230 -12.30 11.36 -4.55
C LEU A 230 -11.61 11.02 -5.88
N GLY A 231 -10.42 11.57 -6.14
CA GLY A 231 -9.65 11.28 -7.35
C GLY A 231 -9.26 9.80 -7.45
N GLY A 232 -8.77 9.22 -6.35
CA GLY A 232 -8.49 7.79 -6.26
C GLY A 232 -9.72 6.93 -6.49
N MET A 233 -10.89 7.35 -5.97
CA MET A 233 -12.16 6.66 -6.23
C MET A 233 -12.53 6.68 -7.72
N VAL A 234 -12.33 7.80 -8.42
CA VAL A 234 -12.60 7.89 -9.87
C VAL A 234 -11.66 6.98 -10.66
N ILE A 235 -10.36 6.98 -10.32
CA ILE A 235 -9.37 6.09 -10.93
C ILE A 235 -9.74 4.62 -10.67
N HIS A 236 -10.15 4.30 -9.44
CA HIS A 236 -10.61 2.96 -9.06
C HIS A 236 -11.81 2.49 -9.88
N ILE A 237 -12.80 3.37 -10.11
CA ILE A 237 -13.96 3.04 -10.95
C ILE A 237 -13.48 2.72 -12.36
N ALA A 238 -12.62 3.55 -12.94
CA ALA A 238 -12.06 3.30 -14.27
C ALA A 238 -11.29 1.96 -14.31
N ALA A 239 -10.41 1.71 -13.34
CA ALA A 239 -9.66 0.46 -13.22
C ALA A 239 -10.60 -0.75 -13.10
N SER A 240 -11.69 -0.64 -12.34
CA SER A 240 -12.69 -1.71 -12.16
C SER A 240 -13.33 -2.13 -13.49
N PHE A 241 -13.60 -1.18 -14.38
CA PHE A 241 -14.11 -1.49 -15.73
C PHE A 241 -13.04 -2.06 -16.66
N LEU A 242 -11.77 -1.76 -16.43
CA LEU A 242 -10.66 -2.33 -17.19
C LEU A 242 -10.35 -3.78 -16.81
N VAL A 243 -10.69 -4.21 -15.58
CA VAL A 243 -10.41 -5.58 -15.11
C VAL A 243 -10.97 -6.65 -16.06
N GLN A 244 -12.18 -6.45 -16.61
CA GLN A 244 -12.80 -7.41 -17.52
C GLN A 244 -12.03 -7.61 -18.84
N HIS A 245 -11.14 -6.68 -19.18
CA HIS A 245 -10.32 -6.72 -20.39
C HIS A 245 -8.91 -7.25 -20.13
N LEU A 246 -8.54 -7.54 -18.87
CA LEU A 246 -7.24 -8.10 -18.55
C LEU A 246 -7.16 -9.56 -19.03
N PRO A 247 -6.08 -9.95 -19.75
CA PRO A 247 -5.90 -11.32 -20.24
C PRO A 247 -6.01 -12.38 -19.14
N SER A 248 -5.50 -12.05 -17.94
CA SER A 248 -5.54 -12.90 -16.74
C SER A 248 -6.96 -13.29 -16.30
N PHE A 249 -7.96 -12.45 -16.59
CA PHE A 249 -9.37 -12.73 -16.28
C PHE A 249 -10.11 -13.47 -17.41
N LEU A 250 -9.70 -13.26 -18.66
CA LEU A 250 -10.38 -13.84 -19.82
C LEU A 250 -10.02 -15.32 -20.04
N ASN A 251 -8.90 -15.79 -19.50
CA ASN A 251 -8.40 -17.14 -19.75
C ASN A 251 -8.02 -17.89 -18.46
N PRO A 252 -8.99 -18.24 -17.59
CA PRO A 252 -8.73 -18.95 -16.32
C PRO A 252 -8.13 -20.36 -16.51
N ILE A 253 -8.09 -20.85 -17.76
CA ILE A 253 -7.59 -22.19 -18.12
C ILE A 253 -6.06 -22.19 -18.32
N VAL A 254 -5.42 -21.04 -18.53
CA VAL A 254 -3.97 -20.95 -18.71
C VAL A 254 -3.30 -20.41 -17.44
N PRO A 255 -2.93 -21.27 -16.47
CA PRO A 255 -2.35 -20.85 -15.20
C PRO A 255 -1.08 -20.01 -15.33
N SER A 256 -0.33 -20.09 -16.44
CA SER A 256 0.88 -19.29 -16.64
C SER A 256 0.62 -17.83 -17.03
N LEU A 257 -0.57 -17.49 -17.55
CA LEU A 257 -1.00 -16.10 -17.84
C LEU A 257 -1.84 -15.51 -16.69
N SER A 258 -2.08 -16.30 -15.64
CA SER A 258 -2.90 -15.90 -14.49
C SER A 258 -2.15 -15.07 -13.45
N ASN A 259 -0.87 -14.76 -13.69
CA ASN A 259 -0.04 -14.07 -12.71
C ASN A 259 -0.24 -12.56 -12.66
N GLY A 260 -0.76 -11.87 -13.67
CA GLY A 260 -0.86 -10.42 -13.62
C GLY A 260 -1.61 -9.83 -12.40
N GLY A 261 -1.16 -8.64 -11.99
CA GLY A 261 -1.77 -7.82 -10.95
C GLY A 261 -3.17 -7.32 -11.29
N ILE A 262 -3.85 -6.75 -10.29
CA ILE A 262 -5.22 -6.24 -10.41
C ILE A 262 -5.25 -4.78 -9.92
N PRO A 263 -5.12 -3.78 -10.80
CA PRO A 263 -5.02 -2.38 -10.42
C PRO A 263 -6.20 -1.87 -9.57
N ALA A 264 -7.39 -2.45 -9.77
CA ALA A 264 -8.59 -2.10 -9.01
C ALA A 264 -8.51 -2.47 -7.51
N ILE A 265 -7.55 -3.30 -7.08
CA ILE A 265 -7.39 -3.65 -5.66
C ILE A 265 -6.56 -2.62 -4.90
N TRP A 266 -5.70 -1.88 -5.60
CA TRP A 266 -4.77 -0.93 -4.98
C TRP A 266 -5.48 0.17 -4.17
N TYR A 267 -6.56 0.75 -4.72
CA TYR A 267 -7.27 1.82 -4.03
C TYR A 267 -7.88 1.36 -2.69
N PRO A 268 -8.77 0.35 -2.63
CA PRO A 268 -9.34 -0.07 -1.34
C PRO A 268 -8.27 -0.59 -0.36
N MET A 269 -7.20 -1.23 -0.84
CA MET A 269 -6.03 -1.60 -0.03
C MET A 269 -5.39 -0.39 0.67
N THR A 270 -5.02 0.65 -0.10
CA THR A 270 -4.36 1.84 0.43
C THR A 270 -5.28 2.66 1.34
N ILE A 271 -6.59 2.71 1.06
CA ILE A 271 -7.57 3.35 1.95
C ILE A 271 -7.59 2.68 3.32
N PHE A 272 -7.68 1.34 3.38
CA PHE A 272 -7.62 0.63 4.66
C PHE A 272 -6.30 0.85 5.38
N PHE A 273 -5.19 0.90 4.66
CA PHE A 273 -3.89 1.20 5.26
C PHE A 273 -3.84 2.64 5.85
N MET A 274 -4.37 3.65 5.15
CA MET A 274 -4.49 5.00 5.69
C MET A 274 -5.36 5.05 6.96
N LEU A 275 -6.46 4.28 6.97
CA LEU A 275 -7.32 4.15 8.14
C LEU A 275 -6.58 3.49 9.32
N PHE A 276 -5.73 2.48 9.05
CA PHE A 276 -4.79 1.92 10.03
C PHE A 276 -3.84 3.00 10.57
N CYS A 277 -3.25 3.84 9.71
CA CYS A 277 -2.36 4.91 10.15
C CYS A 277 -3.10 5.92 11.06
N ALA A 278 -4.28 6.37 10.64
CA ALA A 278 -5.09 7.33 11.38
C ALA A 278 -5.52 6.81 12.76
N SER A 279 -6.01 5.56 12.80
CA SER A 279 -6.47 4.92 14.04
C SER A 279 -5.30 4.61 14.99
N SER A 280 -4.16 4.15 14.48
CA SER A 280 -2.93 3.96 15.26
C SER A 280 -2.44 5.27 15.88
N ARG A 281 -2.42 6.37 15.11
CA ARG A 281 -2.08 7.71 15.64
C ARG A 281 -3.04 8.14 16.75
N LYS A 282 -4.35 7.89 16.60
CA LYS A 282 -5.33 8.15 17.67
C LYS A 282 -5.09 7.27 18.91
N ALA A 283 -4.77 5.99 18.74
CA ALA A 283 -4.46 5.08 19.86
C ALA A 283 -3.22 5.52 20.63
N LEU A 284 -2.22 6.08 19.93
CA LEU A 284 -0.95 6.49 20.53
C LEU A 284 -1.00 7.90 21.15
N ASN A 285 -1.97 8.74 20.79
CA ASN A 285 -2.14 10.08 21.38
C ASN A 285 -2.49 9.99 22.88
N LEU A 286 -1.74 10.71 23.73
CA LEU A 286 -1.81 10.63 25.20
C LEU A 286 -3.12 11.13 25.80
N GLY A 287 -3.88 11.95 25.09
CA GLY A 287 -5.17 12.50 25.55
C GLY A 287 -6.40 11.67 25.17
N ASN A 288 -6.23 10.47 24.60
CA ASN A 288 -7.37 9.68 24.15
C ASN A 288 -7.97 8.84 25.28
N ASN A 289 -9.28 8.95 25.49
CA ASN A 289 -9.99 8.25 26.55
C ASN A 289 -10.17 6.74 26.28
N ASN A 290 -9.97 6.27 25.05
CA ASN A 290 -10.13 4.84 24.70
C ASN A 290 -9.06 4.32 23.72
N PRO A 291 -7.77 4.28 24.11
CA PRO A 291 -6.69 3.87 23.22
C PRO A 291 -6.78 2.40 22.79
N GLN A 292 -7.41 1.54 23.60
CA GLN A 292 -7.56 0.11 23.31
C GLN A 292 -8.48 -0.14 22.12
N ALA A 293 -9.64 0.52 22.10
CA ALA A 293 -10.57 0.38 20.98
C ALA A 293 -9.94 0.91 19.67
N TRP A 294 -9.18 2.01 19.73
CA TRP A 294 -8.50 2.53 18.54
C TRP A 294 -7.39 1.59 18.05
N LEU A 295 -6.68 0.92 18.96
CA LEU A 295 -5.68 -0.09 18.61
C LEU A 295 -6.32 -1.33 17.98
N LEU A 296 -7.44 -1.80 18.53
CA LEU A 296 -8.16 -2.94 17.94
C LEU A 296 -8.68 -2.59 16.54
N LEU A 297 -9.27 -1.40 16.38
CA LEU A 297 -9.71 -0.90 15.08
C LEU A 297 -8.54 -0.76 14.10
N SER A 298 -7.38 -0.28 14.55
CA SER A 298 -6.20 -0.16 13.68
C SER A 298 -5.73 -1.52 13.19
N VAL A 299 -5.63 -2.51 14.08
CA VAL A 299 -5.30 -3.89 13.70
C VAL A 299 -6.32 -4.45 12.71
N SER A 300 -7.62 -4.21 12.90
CA SER A 300 -8.65 -4.60 11.94
C SER A 300 -8.44 -3.97 10.56
N PHE A 301 -8.13 -2.67 10.49
CA PHE A 301 -7.86 -2.01 9.21
C PHE A 301 -6.59 -2.53 8.52
N LEU A 302 -5.54 -2.86 9.28
CA LEU A 302 -4.34 -3.47 8.73
C LEU A 302 -4.65 -4.83 8.10
N ILE A 303 -5.41 -5.67 8.81
CA ILE A 303 -5.86 -6.97 8.30
C ILE A 303 -6.73 -6.78 7.05
N PHE A 304 -7.64 -5.80 7.03
CA PHE A 304 -8.49 -5.56 5.86
C PHE A 304 -7.68 -5.09 4.64
N SER A 305 -6.61 -4.32 4.87
CA SER A 305 -5.67 -3.92 3.83
C SER A 305 -4.89 -5.12 3.28
N ALA A 306 -4.39 -6.01 4.15
CA ALA A 306 -3.67 -7.20 3.73
C ALA A 306 -4.56 -8.21 2.98
N VAL A 307 -5.72 -8.55 3.56
CA VAL A 307 -6.62 -9.58 3.02
C VAL A 307 -7.20 -9.21 1.67
N ILE A 308 -7.38 -7.92 1.36
CA ILE A 308 -7.91 -7.52 0.05
C ILE A 308 -6.94 -7.79 -1.11
N CYS A 309 -5.64 -7.91 -0.82
CA CYS A 309 -4.64 -8.23 -1.82
C CYS A 309 -4.51 -9.71 -2.09
N ASP A 310 -5.12 -10.58 -1.29
CA ASP A 310 -5.07 -12.01 -1.54
C ASP A 310 -5.98 -12.37 -2.72
N ARG A 311 -5.39 -12.93 -3.78
CA ARG A 311 -6.10 -13.43 -4.97
C ARG A 311 -7.25 -14.38 -4.62
N ALA A 312 -7.16 -15.13 -3.52
CA ALA A 312 -8.23 -16.03 -3.07
C ALA A 312 -9.58 -15.31 -2.85
N VAL A 313 -9.57 -14.00 -2.63
CA VAL A 313 -10.78 -13.19 -2.46
C VAL A 313 -11.47 -12.87 -3.80
N PHE A 314 -10.73 -12.82 -4.91
CA PHE A 314 -11.23 -12.32 -6.21
C PHE A 314 -11.15 -13.33 -7.37
N GLY A 315 -10.57 -14.51 -7.17
CA GLY A 315 -10.18 -15.43 -8.25
C GLY A 315 -11.19 -16.48 -8.74
N SER A 316 -12.41 -16.61 -8.20
CA SER A 316 -13.35 -17.66 -8.67
C SER A 316 -14.83 -17.39 -8.33
N GLY A 317 -15.76 -18.15 -8.92
CA GLY A 317 -17.20 -18.03 -8.59
C GLY A 317 -17.50 -18.26 -7.10
N GLU A 318 -16.81 -19.20 -6.46
CA GLU A 318 -16.88 -19.42 -5.01
C GLU A 318 -16.28 -18.24 -4.21
N SER A 319 -15.35 -17.48 -4.82
CA SER A 319 -14.73 -16.32 -4.20
C SER A 319 -15.70 -15.16 -4.01
N PHE A 320 -16.79 -15.05 -4.78
CA PHE A 320 -17.78 -13.98 -4.57
C PHE A 320 -18.50 -14.11 -3.23
N ALA A 321 -18.89 -15.33 -2.83
CA ALA A 321 -19.52 -15.55 -1.53
C ALA A 321 -18.57 -15.17 -0.39
N ILE A 322 -17.30 -15.56 -0.50
CA ILE A 322 -16.24 -15.18 0.44
C ILE A 322 -16.06 -13.66 0.46
N PHE A 323 -16.02 -13.01 -0.71
CA PHE A 323 -15.91 -11.56 -0.85
C PHE A 323 -17.03 -10.84 -0.10
N TYR A 324 -18.30 -11.20 -0.33
CA TYR A 324 -19.44 -10.56 0.32
C TYR A 324 -19.46 -10.84 1.83
N LEU A 325 -19.17 -12.08 2.25
CA LEU A 325 -19.05 -12.43 3.67
C LEU A 325 -17.99 -11.57 4.37
N LEU A 326 -16.81 -11.41 3.75
CA LEU A 326 -15.74 -10.56 4.26
C LEU A 326 -16.20 -9.10 4.37
N HIS A 327 -16.91 -8.56 3.39
CA HIS A 327 -17.42 -7.18 3.46
C HIS A 327 -18.50 -6.98 4.52
N ILE A 328 -19.37 -7.97 4.74
CA ILE A 328 -20.34 -7.97 5.83
C ILE A 328 -19.60 -7.97 7.18
N CYS A 329 -18.60 -8.84 7.36
CA CYS A 329 -17.77 -8.87 8.57
C CYS A 329 -17.05 -7.52 8.81
N LYS A 330 -16.45 -6.94 7.77
CA LYS A 330 -15.83 -5.60 7.81
C LYS A 330 -16.83 -4.55 8.27
N PHE A 331 -18.03 -4.55 7.67
CA PHE A 331 -19.11 -3.62 8.02
C PHE A 331 -19.52 -3.74 9.48
N LEU A 332 -19.73 -4.96 9.99
CA LEU A 332 -20.13 -5.20 11.38
C LEU A 332 -19.09 -4.68 12.38
N ILE A 333 -17.80 -4.95 12.12
CA ILE A 333 -16.69 -4.45 12.93
C ILE A 333 -16.68 -2.90 12.92
N ILE A 334 -16.82 -2.30 11.74
CA ILE A 334 -16.80 -0.85 11.59
C ILE A 334 -18.00 -0.19 12.27
N ALA A 335 -19.21 -0.75 12.10
CA ALA A 335 -20.42 -0.27 12.75
C ALA A 335 -20.28 -0.33 14.27
N PHE A 336 -19.75 -1.44 14.81
CA PHE A 336 -19.47 -1.58 16.24
C PHE A 336 -18.56 -0.45 16.75
N PHE A 337 -17.44 -0.17 16.08
CA PHE A 337 -16.53 0.90 16.48
C PHE A 337 -17.13 2.30 16.29
N TYR A 338 -17.88 2.54 15.23
CA TYR A 338 -18.54 3.81 14.98
C TYR A 338 -19.48 4.18 16.15
N PHE A 339 -20.34 3.25 16.58
CA PHE A 339 -21.26 3.51 17.70
C PHE A 339 -20.54 3.69 19.04
N ASN A 340 -19.39 3.04 19.24
CA ASN A 340 -18.58 3.23 20.46
C ASN A 340 -17.84 4.57 20.49
N PHE A 341 -17.39 5.09 19.35
CA PHE A 341 -16.59 6.32 19.30
C PHE A 341 -17.40 7.61 19.17
N TYR A 342 -18.61 7.55 18.63
CA TYR A 342 -19.42 8.73 18.31
C TYR A 342 -20.81 8.68 18.97
N PRO A 343 -20.90 8.71 20.32
CA PRO A 343 -22.16 8.56 21.06
C PRO A 343 -23.19 9.69 20.81
N GLY A 344 -22.82 10.78 20.12
CA GLY A 344 -23.68 11.92 19.76
C GLY A 344 -24.02 12.03 18.26
N LYS A 345 -24.21 10.88 17.58
CA LYS A 345 -24.65 10.68 16.18
C LYS A 345 -24.58 11.92 15.26
N CYS A 346 -23.52 12.01 14.46
CA CYS A 346 -23.59 12.83 13.25
C CYS A 346 -24.54 12.15 12.26
N ILE A 347 -25.67 12.80 11.95
CA ILE A 347 -26.69 12.28 11.01
C ILE A 347 -26.04 11.87 9.69
N LYS A 348 -25.11 12.68 9.17
CA LYS A 348 -24.36 12.40 7.94
C LYS A 348 -23.67 11.03 7.96
N TYR A 349 -22.89 10.71 9.00
CA TYR A 349 -22.16 9.44 9.07
C TYR A 349 -23.07 8.26 9.34
N THR A 350 -24.17 8.49 10.06
CA THR A 350 -25.20 7.47 10.27
C THR A 350 -25.87 7.09 8.95
N ILE A 351 -26.19 8.07 8.10
CA ILE A 351 -26.73 7.82 6.75
C ILE A 351 -25.73 7.03 5.91
N ILE A 352 -24.45 7.41 5.92
CA ILE A 352 -23.40 6.67 5.19
C ILE A 352 -23.33 5.20 5.64
N LEU A 353 -23.44 4.95 6.96
CA LEU A 353 -23.45 3.59 7.51
C LEU A 353 -24.64 2.77 6.97
N TYR A 354 -25.79 3.38 6.70
CA TYR A 354 -26.94 2.71 6.09
C TYR A 354 -26.82 2.52 4.58
N ILE A 355 -26.08 3.37 3.87
CA ILE A 355 -25.83 3.23 2.42
C ILE A 355 -24.98 1.99 2.14
N ILE A 356 -24.00 1.70 2.99
CA ILE A 356 -23.06 0.57 2.82
C ILE A 356 -23.75 -0.79 2.66
N PRO A 357 -24.66 -1.24 3.56
CA PRO A 357 -25.35 -2.51 3.38
C PRO A 357 -26.25 -2.52 2.15
N LEU A 358 -26.80 -1.37 1.72
CA LEU A 358 -27.55 -1.28 0.47
C LEU A 358 -26.65 -1.50 -0.75
N ILE A 359 -25.41 -0.97 -0.74
CA ILE A 359 -24.42 -1.22 -1.80
C ILE A 359 -24.04 -2.70 -1.85
N LEU A 360 -23.84 -3.34 -0.69
CA LEU A 360 -23.54 -4.78 -0.62
C LEU A 360 -24.72 -5.63 -1.12
N LEU A 361 -25.94 -5.28 -0.70
CA LEU A 361 -27.16 -5.93 -1.14
C LEU A 361 -27.35 -5.79 -2.66
N PHE A 362 -27.12 -4.59 -3.19
CA PHE A 362 -27.12 -4.35 -4.63
C PHE A 362 -26.15 -5.30 -5.34
N GLY A 363 -24.91 -5.43 -4.84
CA GLY A 363 -23.94 -6.37 -5.40
C GLY A 363 -24.42 -7.81 -5.51
N LEU A 364 -25.16 -8.30 -4.50
CA LEU A 364 -25.68 -9.67 -4.49
C LEU A 364 -26.70 -9.94 -5.61
N PHE A 365 -27.33 -8.90 -6.16
CA PHE A 365 -28.33 -9.01 -7.21
C PHE A 365 -27.78 -8.80 -8.63
N PHE A 366 -26.53 -8.34 -8.76
CA PHE A 366 -25.92 -8.08 -10.06
C PHE A 366 -24.73 -9.01 -10.28
N ASP A 367 -24.89 -9.92 -11.24
CA ASP A 367 -23.81 -10.77 -11.70
C ASP A 367 -22.81 -9.93 -12.53
N GLY A 368 -21.52 -10.14 -12.29
CA GLY A 368 -20.45 -9.56 -13.10
C GLY A 368 -19.16 -9.33 -12.33
N LEU A 369 -18.03 -9.52 -13.02
CA LEU A 369 -16.69 -9.37 -12.43
C LEU A 369 -16.41 -7.95 -11.94
N VAL A 370 -17.00 -6.94 -12.59
CA VAL A 370 -16.78 -5.51 -12.28
C VAL A 370 -17.42 -5.09 -10.95
N VAL A 371 -18.57 -5.69 -10.59
CA VAL A 371 -19.41 -5.25 -9.47
C VAL A 371 -18.69 -5.34 -8.12
N PRO A 372 -18.01 -6.45 -7.77
CA PRO A 372 -17.23 -6.54 -6.52
C PRO A 372 -16.14 -5.48 -6.40
N PHE A 373 -15.43 -5.17 -7.48
CA PHE A 373 -14.41 -4.12 -7.46
C PHE A 373 -15.04 -2.75 -7.19
N LEU A 374 -16.11 -2.38 -7.92
CA LEU A 374 -16.83 -1.13 -7.69
C LEU A 374 -17.33 -1.00 -6.24
N ILE A 375 -17.91 -2.07 -5.71
CA ILE A 375 -18.39 -2.14 -4.32
C ILE A 375 -17.25 -1.94 -3.34
N SER A 376 -16.11 -2.58 -3.56
CA SER A 376 -14.96 -2.46 -2.65
C SER A 376 -14.41 -1.04 -2.59
N GLY A 377 -14.30 -0.36 -3.73
CA GLY A 377 -13.91 1.05 -3.79
C GLY A 377 -14.92 1.98 -3.12
N LEU A 378 -16.21 1.82 -3.43
CA LEU A 378 -17.28 2.65 -2.84
C LEU A 378 -17.33 2.46 -1.33
N PHE A 379 -17.30 1.21 -0.87
CA PHE A 379 -17.27 0.83 0.53
C PHE A 379 -16.12 1.54 1.25
N THR A 380 -14.90 1.37 0.77
CA THR A 380 -13.71 1.94 1.41
C THR A 380 -13.71 3.47 1.39
N TYR A 381 -14.13 4.11 0.29
CA TYR A 381 -14.30 5.55 0.23
C TYR A 381 -15.24 6.06 1.32
N PHE A 382 -16.42 5.45 1.49
CA PHE A 382 -17.37 5.86 2.51
C PHE A 382 -16.85 5.65 3.94
N ILE A 383 -16.12 4.57 4.20
CA ILE A 383 -15.46 4.36 5.49
C ILE A 383 -14.39 5.43 5.75
N ALA A 384 -13.60 5.80 4.74
CA ALA A 384 -12.64 6.89 4.83
C ALA A 384 -13.32 8.21 5.21
N GLN A 385 -14.48 8.52 4.61
CA GLN A 385 -15.26 9.71 4.94
C GLN A 385 -15.72 9.74 6.40
N ILE A 386 -15.93 8.59 7.05
CA ILE A 386 -16.32 8.52 8.47
C ILE A 386 -15.12 8.80 9.39
N PHE A 387 -13.98 8.15 9.15
CA PHE A 387 -12.88 8.14 10.12
C PHE A 387 -11.77 9.17 9.86
N LEU A 388 -11.60 9.62 8.61
CA LEU A 388 -10.54 10.56 8.22
C LEU A 388 -11.02 12.01 8.15
N ASN A 389 -12.32 12.26 7.98
CA ASN A 389 -12.84 13.62 8.03
C ASN A 389 -12.70 14.20 9.43
N LYS A 390 -12.07 15.38 9.51
CA LYS A 390 -12.06 16.15 10.74
C LYS A 390 -13.50 16.49 11.10
N PRO A 391 -13.98 16.20 12.32
CA PRO A 391 -15.22 16.81 12.76
C PRO A 391 -15.03 18.32 12.60
N SER A 392 -15.94 18.97 11.85
CA SER A 392 -16.02 20.42 11.84
C SER A 392 -15.96 20.85 13.29
N ARG A 393 -14.96 21.64 13.70
CA ARG A 393 -14.83 22.11 15.08
C ARG A 393 -16.22 22.60 15.48
N GLN A 394 -16.92 21.82 16.29
CA GLN A 394 -18.12 22.30 16.92
C GLN A 394 -17.58 23.43 17.79
N THR A 395 -17.87 24.65 17.38
CA THR A 395 -17.71 25.82 18.23
C THR A 395 -18.52 25.46 19.46
N VAL A 396 -17.82 25.01 20.50
CA VAL A 396 -18.40 24.82 21.83
C VAL A 396 -18.75 26.24 22.26
N ASN A 397 -20.00 26.62 21.99
CA ASN A 397 -20.59 27.85 22.50
C ASN A 397 -20.93 27.66 23.97
#